data_AF-A0A3D9KJ78-F1
#
_entry.id   AF-A0A3D9KJ78-F1
#
_cell.length_a   1.000
_cell.length_b   1.000
_cell.length_c   1.000
_cell.angle_alpha   90.00
_cell.angle_beta   90.00
_cell.angle_gamma   90.00
#
_symmetry.space_group_name_H-M   'P 1'
#
loop_
_entity.id
_entity.type
_entity.pdbx_description
1 polymer ?
#
loop_
_entity_poly.entity_id
_entity_poly.type
_entity_poly.pdbx_seq_one_letter_code
_entity_poly.pdbx_strand_id
1 'polypeptide(L)'
;MTTKYGRVASAAAEVFGLSAAVIAAVQALERGDMSGERFVREAQDIDRKLADSAEQLQSIRWPRMDQQRNHAQLIVGVKALRSAIMNAIGAAHTGNEAQWFRVADEAARATRCINGHMAAFRAVS
;
A
#
# COMPACT_ATOMS: atom_id res chain seq x y z
N MET A 1 1.95 -27.20 1.19
CA MET A 1 2.32 -26.47 -0.04
C MET A 1 1.38 -25.29 -0.21
N THR A 2 1.85 -24.06 -0.01
CA THR A 2 1.05 -22.85 -0.33
C THR A 2 1.01 -22.69 -1.85
N THR A 3 -0.18 -22.69 -2.43
CA THR A 3 -0.36 -22.51 -3.88
C THR A 3 0.10 -21.12 -4.31
N LYS A 4 0.36 -20.90 -5.61
CA LYS A 4 0.67 -19.56 -6.15
C LYS A 4 -0.42 -18.54 -5.75
N TYR A 5 -1.68 -18.97 -5.72
CA TYR A 5 -2.81 -18.19 -5.22
C TYR A 5 -2.68 -17.86 -3.73
N GLY A 6 -2.32 -18.83 -2.89
CA GLY A 6 -2.09 -18.58 -1.46
C GLY A 6 -0.98 -17.57 -1.19
N ARG A 7 0.11 -17.58 -1.97
CA ARG A 7 1.19 -16.58 -1.87
C ARG A 7 0.72 -15.18 -2.25
N VAL A 8 -0.08 -15.06 -3.31
CA VAL A 8 -0.64 -13.76 -3.76
C VAL A 8 -1.66 -13.26 -2.76
N ALA A 9 -2.57 -14.14 -2.30
CA ALA A 9 -3.58 -13.78 -1.31
C ALA A 9 -2.94 -13.30 0.00
N SER A 10 -1.84 -13.94 0.44
CA SER A 10 -1.08 -13.53 1.62
C SER A 10 -0.42 -12.17 1.41
N ALA A 11 0.38 -12.00 0.36
CA ALA A 11 1.06 -10.73 0.08
C ALA A 11 0.06 -9.59 -0.17
N ALA A 12 -1.06 -9.88 -0.82
CA ALA A 12 -2.10 -8.88 -1.05
C ALA A 12 -2.86 -8.52 0.23
N ALA A 13 -3.17 -9.50 1.10
CA ALA A 13 -3.77 -9.23 2.40
C ALA A 13 -2.82 -8.41 3.31
N GLU A 14 -1.52 -8.65 3.22
CA GLU A 14 -0.51 -7.84 3.90
C GLU A 14 -0.51 -6.40 3.37
N VAL A 15 -0.44 -6.21 2.05
CA VAL A 15 -0.57 -4.89 1.41
C VAL A 15 -1.85 -4.18 1.85
N PHE A 16 -2.95 -4.90 1.98
CA PHE A 16 -4.21 -4.34 2.46
C PHE A 16 -4.13 -3.82 3.89
N GLY A 17 -3.63 -4.64 4.81
CA GLY A 17 -3.43 -4.24 6.21
C GLY A 17 -2.51 -3.02 6.31
N LEU A 18 -1.44 -3.01 5.51
CA LEU A 18 -0.50 -1.89 5.44
C LEU A 18 -1.15 -0.61 4.88
N SER A 19 -1.99 -0.74 3.85
CA SER A 19 -2.71 0.41 3.28
C SER A 19 -3.68 1.06 4.28
N ALA A 20 -4.39 0.25 5.07
CA ALA A 20 -5.24 0.74 6.15
C ALA A 20 -4.42 1.41 7.26
N ALA A 21 -3.25 0.85 7.60
CA ALA A 21 -2.34 1.42 8.60
C ALA A 21 -1.82 2.81 8.19
N VAL A 22 -1.48 3.02 6.92
CA VAL A 22 -1.05 4.34 6.41
C VAL A 22 -2.16 5.37 6.57
N ILE A 23 -3.39 5.03 6.14
CA ILE A 23 -4.53 5.93 6.24
C ILE A 23 -4.78 6.31 7.70
N ALA A 24 -4.73 5.33 8.62
CA ALA A 24 -4.89 5.56 10.04
C ALA A 24 -3.78 6.47 10.61
N ALA A 25 -2.52 6.26 10.21
CA ALA A 25 -1.39 7.06 10.66
C ALA A 25 -1.48 8.52 10.15
N VAL A 26 -1.87 8.72 8.89
CA VAL A 26 -2.08 10.07 8.33
C VAL A 26 -3.20 10.79 9.07
N GLN A 27 -4.33 10.12 9.30
CA GLN A 27 -5.45 10.71 10.06
C GLN A 27 -5.07 11.02 11.52
N ALA A 28 -4.27 10.18 12.16
CA ALA A 28 -3.79 10.42 13.52
C ALA A 28 -2.83 11.63 13.57
N LEU A 29 -1.98 11.79 12.55
CA LEU A 29 -1.13 12.98 12.40
C LEU A 29 -1.97 14.23 12.20
N GLU A 30 -2.96 14.21 11.31
CA GLU A 30 -3.87 15.33 11.03
C GLU A 30 -4.66 15.77 12.26
N ARG A 31 -5.09 14.83 13.11
CA ARG A 31 -5.82 15.14 14.36
C ARG A 31 -4.91 15.59 15.51
N GLY A 32 -3.58 15.52 15.34
CA GLY A 32 -2.62 15.76 16.42
C GLY A 32 -2.54 14.63 17.45
N ASP A 33 -3.18 13.48 17.19
CA ASP A 33 -3.10 12.27 18.02
C ASP A 33 -1.71 11.58 17.92
N MET A 34 -0.95 11.93 16.88
CA MET A 34 0.36 11.38 16.57
C MET A 34 1.34 12.51 16.23
N SER A 35 2.55 12.46 16.81
CA SER A 35 3.61 13.40 16.45
C SER A 35 4.19 13.09 15.07
N GLY A 36 4.70 14.11 14.36
CA GLY A 36 5.39 13.92 13.08
C GLY A 36 6.54 12.91 13.14
N GLU A 37 7.31 12.90 14.24
CA GLU A 37 8.40 11.93 14.44
C GLU A 37 7.91 10.49 14.61
N ARG A 38 6.78 10.30 15.30
CA ARG A 38 6.15 8.98 15.43
C ARG A 38 5.57 8.55 14.09
N PHE A 39 4.91 9.45 13.38
CA PHE A 39 4.39 9.22 12.04
C PHE A 39 5.49 8.76 11.08
N VAL A 40 6.62 9.46 11.02
CA VAL A 40 7.74 9.11 10.13
C VAL A 40 8.25 7.70 10.41
N ARG A 41 8.39 7.31 11.69
CA ARG A 41 8.81 5.96 12.07
C ARG A 41 7.82 4.88 11.63
N GLU A 42 6.52 5.10 11.86
CA GLU A 42 5.48 4.17 11.44
C GLU A 42 5.39 4.08 9.90
N ALA A 43 5.45 5.21 9.22
CA ALA A 43 5.44 5.30 7.76
C ALA A 43 6.64 4.57 7.11
N GLN A 44 7.84 4.71 7.68
CA GLN A 44 9.04 4.00 7.21
C GLN A 44 8.93 2.48 7.41
N ASP A 45 8.38 2.03 8.54
CA ASP A 45 8.15 0.60 8.77
C ASP A 45 7.15 0.03 7.75
N ILE A 46 6.09 0.78 7.44
CA ILE A 46 5.11 0.39 6.45
C ILE A 46 5.71 0.37 5.04
N ASP A 47 6.52 1.37 4.64
CA ASP A 47 7.16 1.38 3.31
C ASP A 47 8.06 0.16 3.11
N ARG A 48 8.84 -0.22 4.14
CA ARG A 48 9.68 -1.41 4.11
C ARG A 48 8.87 -2.69 3.88
N LYS A 49 7.78 -2.88 4.64
CA LYS A 49 6.90 -4.07 4.47
C LYS A 49 6.20 -4.08 3.11
N LEU A 50 5.83 -2.90 2.59
CA LEU A 50 5.29 -2.76 1.23
C LEU A 50 6.35 -3.06 0.16
N ALA A 51 7.62 -2.72 0.39
CA ALA A 51 8.72 -3.06 -0.50
C ALA A 51 8.88 -4.59 -0.61
N ASP A 52 8.93 -5.28 0.53
CA ASP A 52 9.03 -6.74 0.60
C ASP A 52 7.83 -7.41 -0.09
N SER A 53 6.61 -6.91 0.19
CA SER A 53 5.38 -7.39 -0.48
C SER A 53 5.40 -7.15 -1.99
N ALA A 54 5.90 -6.00 -2.45
CA ALA A 54 6.01 -5.68 -3.87
C ALA A 54 6.98 -6.61 -4.59
N GLU A 55 8.12 -6.94 -3.97
CA GLU A 55 9.10 -7.89 -4.50
C GLU A 55 8.51 -9.30 -4.57
N GLN A 56 7.84 -9.74 -3.50
CA GLN A 56 7.15 -11.03 -3.47
C GLN A 56 6.10 -11.13 -4.58
N LEU A 57 5.26 -10.10 -4.77
CA LEU A 57 4.28 -10.05 -5.85
C LEU A 57 4.97 -10.11 -7.22
N GLN A 58 6.00 -9.29 -7.47
CA GLN A 58 6.74 -9.27 -8.74
C GLN A 58 7.36 -10.63 -9.11
N SER A 59 7.73 -11.45 -8.13
CA SER A 59 8.26 -12.80 -8.38
C SER A 59 7.22 -13.78 -8.96
N ILE A 60 5.93 -13.44 -8.91
CA ILE A 60 4.84 -14.35 -9.25
C ILE A 60 4.43 -14.16 -10.71
N ARG A 61 4.55 -15.25 -11.49
CA ARG A 61 4.12 -15.28 -12.89
C ARG A 61 2.79 -15.99 -13.06
N TRP A 62 1.89 -15.34 -13.79
CA TRP A 62 0.56 -15.83 -14.13
C TRP A 62 0.50 -16.34 -15.57
N PRO A 63 -0.17 -17.48 -15.84
CA PRO A 63 -0.30 -18.01 -17.19
C PRO A 63 -1.42 -17.35 -18.01
N ARG A 64 -2.47 -16.83 -17.35
CA ARG A 64 -3.62 -16.21 -18.03
C ARG A 64 -3.47 -14.70 -18.13
N MET A 65 -3.82 -14.13 -19.28
CA MET A 65 -3.73 -12.68 -19.55
C MET A 65 -4.52 -11.83 -18.55
N ASP A 66 -5.75 -12.22 -18.19
CA ASP A 66 -6.56 -11.46 -17.23
C ASP A 66 -5.93 -11.44 -15.83
N GLN A 67 -5.31 -12.55 -15.43
CA GLN A 67 -4.59 -12.66 -14.16
C GLN A 67 -3.31 -11.83 -14.18
N GLN A 68 -2.57 -11.83 -15.30
CA GLN A 68 -1.41 -10.96 -15.49
C GLN A 68 -1.81 -9.48 -15.40
N ARG A 69 -2.91 -9.09 -16.04
CA ARG A 69 -3.41 -7.70 -16.01
C ARG A 69 -3.81 -7.30 -14.59
N ASN A 70 -4.62 -8.09 -13.89
CA ASN A 70 -4.99 -7.81 -12.50
C ASN A 70 -3.77 -7.76 -11.57
N HIS A 71 -2.80 -8.65 -11.79
CA HIS A 71 -1.58 -8.69 -11.01
C HIS A 71 -0.69 -7.46 -11.24
N ALA A 72 -0.56 -7.04 -12.51
CA ALA A 72 0.16 -5.82 -12.85
C ALA A 72 -0.48 -4.59 -12.22
N GLN A 73 -1.82 -4.49 -12.23
CA GLN A 73 -2.52 -3.38 -11.59
C GLN A 73 -2.37 -3.39 -10.06
N LEU A 74 -2.37 -4.57 -9.43
CA LEU A 74 -2.05 -4.70 -8.00
C LEU A 74 -0.65 -4.14 -7.69
N ILE A 75 0.36 -4.52 -8.48
CA ILE A 75 1.73 -4.02 -8.33
C ILE A 75 1.80 -2.49 -8.53
N VAL A 76 1.08 -1.96 -9.51
CA VAL A 76 0.98 -0.50 -9.73
C VAL A 76 0.36 0.19 -8.52
N GLY A 77 -0.72 -0.35 -7.96
CA GLY A 77 -1.35 0.17 -6.74
C GLY A 77 -0.40 0.16 -5.54
N VAL A 78 0.35 -0.92 -5.34
CA VAL A 78 1.37 -1.02 -4.26
C VAL A 78 2.44 0.05 -4.44
N LYS A 79 2.97 0.24 -5.66
CA LYS A 79 3.98 1.26 -5.95
C LYS A 79 3.45 2.68 -5.71
N ALA A 80 2.20 2.94 -6.11
CA ALA A 80 1.55 4.23 -5.86
C ALA A 80 1.40 4.51 -4.35
N LEU A 81 1.01 3.50 -3.57
CA LEU A 81 0.90 3.62 -2.11
C LEU A 81 2.26 3.95 -1.48
N ARG A 82 3.33 3.25 -1.89
CA ARG A 82 4.69 3.56 -1.43
C ARG A 82 5.11 4.99 -1.75
N SER A 83 4.81 5.46 -2.96
CA SER A 83 5.07 6.86 -3.34
C SER A 83 4.33 7.85 -2.44
N ALA A 84 3.06 7.58 -2.13
CA ALA A 84 2.28 8.42 -1.22
C ALA A 84 2.92 8.46 0.19
N ILE A 85 3.38 7.33 0.71
CA ILE A 85 4.07 7.26 2.02
C ILE A 85 5.35 8.09 2.03
N MET A 86 6.17 7.98 0.98
CA MET A 86 7.41 8.76 0.88
C MET A 86 7.12 10.27 0.80
N ASN A 87 6.08 10.66 0.07
CA ASN A 87 5.58 12.03 0.05
C ASN A 87 5.11 12.47 1.45
N ALA A 88 4.44 11.58 2.19
CA ALA A 88 4.00 11.83 3.57
C ALA A 88 5.18 12.11 4.51
N ILE A 89 6.23 11.28 4.43
CA ILE A 89 7.44 11.43 5.22
C ILE A 89 8.11 12.77 4.89
N GLY A 90 8.21 13.14 3.61
CA GLY A 90 8.72 14.44 3.20
C GLY A 90 7.88 15.61 3.71
N ALA A 91 6.56 15.49 3.67
CA ALA A 91 5.65 16.51 4.18
C ALA A 91 5.74 16.66 5.71
N ALA A 92 5.92 15.56 6.44
CA ALA A 92 6.12 15.57 7.89
C ALA A 92 7.44 16.24 8.28
N HIS A 93 8.53 16.01 7.52
CA HIS A 93 9.82 16.70 7.74
C HIS A 93 9.77 18.20 7.45
N THR A 94 8.94 18.62 6.49
CA THR A 94 8.86 20.03 6.07
C THR A 94 7.77 20.82 6.80
N GLY A 95 6.92 20.15 7.59
CA GLY A 95 5.77 20.79 8.26
C GLY A 95 4.72 21.32 7.29
N ASN A 96 4.71 20.83 6.03
CA ASN A 96 3.82 21.34 5.00
C ASN A 96 2.46 20.64 5.05
N GLU A 97 1.55 21.18 5.85
CA GLU A 97 0.19 20.63 6.06
C GLU A 97 -0.61 20.50 4.74
N ALA A 98 -0.39 21.38 3.76
CA ALA A 98 -1.07 21.30 2.46
C ALA A 98 -0.65 20.06 1.65
N GLN A 99 0.54 19.50 1.90
CA GLN A 99 0.95 18.23 1.31
C GLN A 99 0.29 17.02 1.96
N TRP A 100 -0.15 17.11 3.22
CA TRP A 100 -0.79 15.99 3.93
C TRP A 100 -2.10 15.57 3.24
N PHE A 101 -2.94 16.54 2.84
CA PHE A 101 -4.18 16.26 2.12
C PHE A 101 -3.96 15.57 0.77
N ARG A 102 -2.91 15.96 0.03
CA ARG A 102 -2.56 15.32 -1.26
C ARG A 102 -2.12 13.87 -1.03
N VAL A 103 -1.30 13.65 -0.02
CA VAL A 103 -0.83 12.32 0.35
C VAL A 103 -2.00 11.42 0.77
N ALA A 104 -2.95 11.95 1.55
CA ALA A 104 -4.12 11.20 1.98
C ALA A 104 -4.97 10.76 0.76
N ASP A 105 -5.21 11.65 -0.22
CA ASP A 105 -5.94 11.29 -1.45
C ASP A 105 -5.15 10.29 -2.31
N GLU A 106 -3.84 10.47 -2.47
CA GLU A 106 -2.95 9.53 -3.19
C GLU A 106 -2.98 8.13 -2.55
N ALA A 107 -2.81 8.06 -1.24
CA ALA A 107 -2.88 6.81 -0.48
C ALA A 107 -4.27 6.16 -0.58
N ALA A 108 -5.35 6.94 -0.52
CA ALA A 108 -6.71 6.44 -0.65
C ALA A 108 -6.99 5.90 -2.07
N ARG A 109 -6.51 6.58 -3.13
CA ARG A 109 -6.61 6.10 -4.51
C ARG A 109 -5.84 4.80 -4.72
N ALA A 110 -4.60 4.74 -4.23
CA ALA A 110 -3.78 3.53 -4.30
C ALA A 110 -4.46 2.36 -3.57
N THR A 111 -5.02 2.61 -2.39
CA THR A 111 -5.77 1.62 -1.59
C THR A 111 -7.00 1.12 -2.34
N ARG A 112 -7.78 2.00 -2.99
CA ARG A 112 -8.93 1.59 -3.82
C ARG A 112 -8.52 0.70 -4.99
N CYS A 113 -7.42 1.04 -5.67
CA CYS A 113 -6.86 0.24 -6.76
C CYS A 113 -6.47 -1.17 -6.27
N ILE A 114 -5.71 -1.24 -5.16
CA ILE A 114 -5.32 -2.50 -4.53
C ILE A 114 -6.56 -3.34 -4.19
N ASN A 115 -7.58 -2.75 -3.57
CA ASN A 115 -8.80 -3.44 -3.14
C ASN A 115 -9.59 -4.02 -4.32
N GLY A 116 -9.75 -3.24 -5.38
CA GLY A 116 -10.46 -3.67 -6.59
C GLY A 116 -9.81 -4.90 -7.21
N HIS A 117 -8.47 -4.91 -7.31
CA HIS A 117 -7.75 -6.03 -7.91
C HIS A 117 -7.56 -7.21 -6.95
N MET A 118 -7.48 -6.98 -5.64
CA MET A 118 -7.51 -8.04 -4.65
C MET A 118 -8.81 -8.85 -4.65
N ALA A 119 -9.96 -8.18 -4.74
CA ALA A 119 -11.25 -8.85 -4.80
C ALA A 119 -11.31 -9.83 -5.99
N ALA A 120 -10.71 -9.44 -7.12
CA ALA A 120 -10.61 -10.30 -8.30
C ALA A 120 -9.74 -11.55 -8.09
N PHE A 121 -8.78 -11.55 -7.16
CA PHE A 121 -8.00 -12.76 -6.81
C PHE A 121 -8.72 -13.64 -5.78
N ARG A 122 -9.39 -13.02 -4.80
CA ARG A 122 -10.17 -13.73 -3.78
C ARG A 122 -11.36 -14.50 -4.37
N ALA A 123 -11.97 -14.00 -5.43
CA ALA A 123 -13.09 -14.66 -6.12
C ALA A 123 -12.69 -15.95 -6.87
N VAL A 124 -11.39 -16.19 -7.07
CA VAL A 124 -10.86 -17.32 -7.86
C VAL A 124 -9.96 -18.25 -7.00
N SER A 125 -9.86 -17.96 -5.70
CA SER A 125 -9.11 -18.73 -4.70
C SER A 125 -10.03 -19.74 -4.01
#